data_AF-A0A952KES8-F1
#
_entry.id   AF-A0A952KES8-F1
#
_cell.length_a   1.000
_cell.length_b   1.000
_cell.length_c   1.000
_cell.angle_alpha   90.00
_cell.angle_beta   90.00
_cell.angle_gamma   90.00
#
_symmetry.space_group_name_H-M   'P 1'
#
loop_
_entity.id
_entity.type
_entity.pdbx_description
1 polymer ?
#
loop_
_entity_poly.entity_id
_entity_poly.type
_entity_poly.pdbx_seq_one_letter_code
_entity_poly.pdbx_strand_id
1 'polypeptide(L)' 'MIDRAQCEALDRDDPLRPCRDRFLLPDGVLYLDGNSLGALPRGVAERVGATVVEEWGQGLIRSWNAAGWYASPQ' A
#
# COMPACT_ATOMS: atom_id res chain seq x y z
N MET A 1 -12.92 32.03 -6.62
CA MET A 1 -13.56 30.70 -6.53
C MET A 1 -12.70 29.76 -7.34
N ILE A 2 -12.36 28.58 -6.81
CA ILE A 2 -11.61 27.58 -7.57
C ILE A 2 -12.59 26.88 -8.52
N ASP A 3 -12.29 26.86 -9.82
CA ASP A 3 -13.04 26.12 -10.83
C ASP A 3 -12.38 24.77 -11.18
N ARG A 4 -13.04 24.00 -12.04
CA ARG A 4 -12.55 22.67 -12.44
C ARG A 4 -11.18 22.72 -13.11
N ALA A 5 -10.93 23.69 -13.97
CA ALA A 5 -9.67 23.80 -14.70
C ALA A 5 -8.51 24.10 -13.74
N GLN A 6 -8.78 24.87 -12.69
CA GLN A 6 -7.83 25.13 -11.62
C GLN A 6 -7.52 23.85 -10.80
N CYS A 7 -8.51 23.02 -10.48
CA CYS A 7 -8.26 21.72 -9.83
C CYS A 7 -7.41 20.80 -10.72
N GLU A 8 -7.73 20.69 -12.01
CA GLU A 8 -6.96 19.86 -12.95
C GLU A 8 -5.50 20.34 -13.11
N ALA A 9 -5.26 21.66 -13.01
CA ALA A 9 -3.91 22.20 -12.99
C ALA A 9 -3.16 21.82 -11.71
N LEU A 10 -3.81 21.91 -10.54
CA LEU A 10 -3.23 21.50 -9.27
C LEU A 10 -2.88 20.00 -9.25
N ASP A 11 -3.78 19.15 -9.76
CA ASP A 11 -3.52 17.70 -9.85
C ASP A 11 -2.32 17.39 -10.75
N ARG A 12 -2.19 18.11 -11.88
CA ARG A 12 -1.08 17.92 -12.82
C ARG A 12 0.25 18.31 -12.21
N ASP A 13 0.26 19.41 -11.44
CA ASP A 13 1.47 20.04 -10.92
C ASP A 13 1.83 19.54 -9.49
N ASP A 14 1.03 18.63 -8.91
CA ASP A 14 1.29 18.01 -7.62
C ASP A 14 2.54 17.10 -7.65
N PRO A 15 3.61 17.42 -6.89
CA PRO A 15 4.81 16.59 -6.83
C PRO A 15 4.55 15.19 -6.24
N LEU A 16 3.44 15.00 -5.52
CA LEU A 16 3.04 13.71 -4.94
C LEU A 16 2.10 12.90 -5.83
N ARG A 17 1.69 13.42 -7.00
CA ARG A 17 0.81 12.70 -7.95
C ARG A 17 1.24 11.25 -8.22
N PRO A 18 2.54 10.91 -8.40
CA PRO A 18 2.96 9.52 -8.59
C PRO A 18 2.70 8.60 -7.40
N CYS A 19 2.55 9.14 -6.18
CA CYS A 19 2.25 8.34 -5.00
C CYS A 19 0.88 7.67 -5.08
N ARG A 20 -0.07 8.22 -5.86
CA ARG A 20 -1.38 7.59 -6.11
C ARG A 20 -1.23 6.16 -6.61
N ASP A 21 -0.27 5.91 -7.50
CA ASP A 21 -0.08 4.60 -8.16
C ASP A 21 0.43 3.51 -7.21
N ARG A 22 0.88 3.92 -6.01
CA ARG A 22 1.31 3.03 -4.92
C ARG A 22 0.13 2.42 -4.16
N PHE A 23 -1.11 2.78 -4.47
CA PHE A 23 -2.31 2.28 -3.80
C PHE A 23 -3.25 1.59 -4.79
N LEU A 24 -4.00 0.62 -4.29
CA LEU A 24 -5.08 -0.04 -5.01
C LEU A 24 -6.40 0.61 -4.60
N LEU A 25 -7.07 1.24 -5.56
CA LEU A 25 -8.38 1.86 -5.40
C LEU A 25 -9.33 1.31 -6.47
N PRO A 26 -10.58 1.00 -6.14
CA PRO A 26 -11.57 0.61 -7.14
C PRO A 26 -11.85 1.75 -8.13
N ASP A 27 -12.07 1.41 -9.40
CA ASP A 27 -12.41 2.38 -10.43
C ASP A 27 -13.70 3.15 -10.09
N GLY A 28 -13.68 4.47 -10.31
CA GLY A 28 -14.83 5.34 -10.08
C GLY A 28 -15.12 5.68 -8.62
N VAL A 29 -14.34 5.18 -7.65
CA VAL A 29 -14.54 5.47 -6.22
C VAL A 29 -13.74 6.69 -5.78
N LEU A 30 -14.42 7.68 -5.20
CA LEU A 30 -13.81 8.81 -4.49
C LEU A 30 -13.70 8.47 -3.00
N TYR A 31 -12.56 7.93 -2.58
CA TYR A 31 -12.36 7.45 -1.22
C TYR A 31 -11.89 8.56 -0.28
N LEU A 32 -12.80 9.07 0.55
CA LEU A 32 -12.56 10.20 1.46
C LEU A 32 -12.55 9.82 2.95
N ASP A 33 -12.46 8.53 3.28
CA ASP A 33 -12.45 8.01 4.67
C ASP A 33 -11.12 7.29 5.01
N GLY A 34 -10.03 7.72 4.36
CA GLY A 34 -8.68 7.15 4.56
C GLY A 34 -8.11 7.37 5.97
N ASN A 35 -8.70 8.30 6.74
CA ASN A 35 -8.40 8.54 8.15
C ASN A 35 -8.92 7.41 9.06
N SER A 36 -9.96 6.69 8.64
CA SER A 36 -10.51 5.54 9.37
C SER A 36 -9.80 4.27 8.95
N LEU A 37 -9.72 4.00 7.64
CA LEU A 37 -9.01 2.87 7.07
C LEU A 37 -8.20 3.31 5.85
N GLY A 38 -6.88 3.18 5.90
CA GLY A 38 -6.03 3.51 4.76
C GLY A 38 -6.33 2.62 3.54
N ALA A 39 -6.25 3.20 2.34
CA ALA A 39 -6.31 2.43 1.10
C ALA A 39 -5.17 1.40 1.05
N LEU A 40 -5.42 0.24 0.43
CA LEU A 40 -4.44 -0.85 0.38
C LEU A 40 -3.22 -0.44 -0.44
N PRO A 41 -2.00 -0.41 0.13
CA PRO A 41 -0.80 -0.19 -0.66
C PRO A 41 -0.53 -1.39 -1.58
N ARG A 42 -0.05 -1.09 -2.79
CA ARG A 42 0.39 -2.09 -3.76
C ARG A 42 1.51 -2.94 -3.16
N GLY A 43 1.44 -4.26 -3.39
CA GLY A 43 2.42 -5.23 -2.89
C GLY A 43 2.17 -5.74 -1.46
N VAL A 44 1.26 -5.13 -0.69
CA VAL A 44 0.96 -5.62 0.67
C VAL A 44 0.33 -7.02 0.63
N ALA A 45 -0.61 -7.27 -0.29
CA ALA A 45 -1.22 -8.59 -0.45
C ALA A 45 -0.17 -9.67 -0.80
N GLU A 46 0.76 -9.35 -1.70
CA GLU A 46 1.85 -10.25 -2.10
C GLU A 46 2.80 -10.52 -0.93
N ARG A 47 3.21 -9.47 -0.19
CA ARG A 47 4.09 -9.59 0.96
C ARG A 47 3.48 -10.45 2.07
N VAL A 48 2.22 -10.18 2.42
CA VAL A 48 1.48 -10.96 3.43
C VAL A 48 1.30 -12.40 2.94
N GLY A 49 0.99 -12.59 1.66
CA GLY A 49 0.89 -13.92 1.04
C GLY A 49 2.20 -14.72 1.17
N ALA A 50 3.34 -14.12 0.83
CA ALA A 50 4.65 -14.76 0.98
C ALA A 50 4.95 -15.12 2.45
N THR A 51 4.64 -14.22 3.39
CA THR A 51 4.82 -14.50 4.81
C THR A 51 3.98 -15.68 5.30
N VAL A 52 2.73 -15.80 4.86
CA VAL A 52 1.85 -16.90 5.29
C VAL A 52 2.20 -18.21 4.59
N VAL A 53 2.34 -18.21 3.26
CA VAL A 53 2.44 -19.44 2.48
C VAL A 53 3.86 -19.99 2.46
N GLU A 54 4.87 -19.13 2.26
CA GLU A 54 6.25 -19.55 2.05
C GLU A 54 7.01 -19.53 3.39
N GLU A 55 7.05 -18.38 4.05
CA GLU A 55 7.84 -18.20 5.27
C GLU A 55 7.23 -19.05 6.40
N TRP A 56 5.96 -18.85 6.76
CA TRP A 56 5.34 -19.62 7.83
C TRP A 56 5.06 -21.07 7.40
N GLY A 57 4.31 -21.25 6.32
CA GLY A 57 3.77 -22.54 5.91
C GLY A 57 4.85 -23.59 5.60
N GLN A 58 5.98 -23.18 5.00
CA GLN A 58 7.03 -24.11 4.57
C GLN A 58 8.31 -23.99 5.43
N GLY A 59 8.68 -22.77 5.82
CA GLY A 59 9.89 -22.53 6.59
C GLY A 59 9.76 -22.91 8.08
N LEU A 60 8.54 -22.88 8.64
CA LEU A 60 8.26 -23.22 10.04
C LEU A 60 9.20 -22.44 11.00
N ILE A 61 9.69 -23.09 12.06
CA ILE A 61 10.60 -22.47 13.05
C ILE A 61 11.88 -21.91 12.41
N ARG A 62 12.32 -22.42 11.25
CA ARG A 62 13.52 -21.90 10.56
C ARG A 62 13.34 -20.47 10.08
N SER A 63 12.11 -20.03 9.83
CA SER A 63 11.79 -18.69 9.34
C SER A 63 12.09 -17.58 10.33
N TRP A 64 12.20 -17.89 11.63
CA TRP A 64 12.73 -16.95 12.61
C TRP A 64 14.08 -16.37 12.20
N ASN A 65 14.94 -17.20 11.62
CA ASN A 65 16.25 -16.78 11.11
C ASN A 65 16.20 -16.51 9.59
N ALA A 66 15.68 -17.46 8.81
CA ALA A 66 15.75 -17.41 7.35
C ALA A 66 14.93 -16.28 6.72
N ALA A 67 13.79 -15.91 7.32
CA ALA A 67 12.97 -14.78 6.90
C ALA A 67 13.22 -13.51 7.73
N GLY A 68 14.22 -13.54 8.63
CA GLY A 68 14.60 -12.39 9.46
C GLY A 68 13.57 -11.99 10.52
N TRP A 69 12.59 -12.84 10.85
CA TRP A 69 11.53 -12.48 11.81
C TRP A 69 12.06 -12.20 13.22
N TYR A 70 13.21 -12.77 13.60
CA TYR A 70 13.83 -12.48 14.91
C TYR A 70 14.13 -10.99 15.11
N ALA A 71 14.37 -10.25 14.03
CA ALA A 71 14.63 -8.80 14.06
C ALA A 71 13.37 -7.95 13.86
N SER A 72 12.16 -8.54 13.91
CA SER A 72 10.89 -7.85 13.64
C SER A 72 10.06 -7.59 14.90
N PRO A 73 9.24 -6.52 14.92
CA PRO A 73 9.30 -5.36 14.05
C PRO A 73 10.51 -4.45 14.41
N GLN A 74 10.90 -3.56 13.51
CA GLN A 74 11.82 -2.45 13.83
C GLN A 74 11.04 -1.17 14.06
#